data_AF-A0A645HXA3-F1
#
_entry.id   AF-A0A645HXA3-F1
#
_cell.length_a   1.000
_cell.length_b   1.000
_cell.length_c   1.000
_cell.angle_alpha   90.00
_cell.angle_beta   90.00
_cell.angle_gamma   90.00
#
_symmetry.space_group_name_H-M   'P 1'
#
loop_
_entity.id
_entity.type
_entity.pdbx_description
1 polymer ?
#
loop_
_entity_poly.entity_id
_entity_poly.type
_entity_poly.pdbx_seq_one_letter_code
_entity_poly.pdbx_strand_id
1 'polypeptide(L)'
;MLCPSRKGETGTVNINRILQERLNPHRAAKKEITTQGRILREGDKVMQIKNNYDIRWHTDDKTGEGVFNGDIGTLLAIDFKDGVMTILFDDRKAVYPLESAMELEHAYAVTVHKSQGNEFNCVIMPVFNVIEQLSYRNLLYTAVTRAKSLMIIAGRGSDVKRMIDNNKKTRRFSALRYLLEDE
;
A
#
# COMPACT_ATOMS: atom_id res chain seq x y z
N MET A 1 4.05 4.98 -5.43
CA MET A 1 4.24 6.24 -4.66
C MET A 1 4.13 5.95 -3.17
N LEU A 2 4.85 6.69 -2.32
CA LEU A 2 4.70 6.60 -0.85
C LEU A 2 4.06 7.88 -0.32
N CYS A 3 2.84 7.79 0.21
CA CYS A 3 2.12 8.93 0.75
C CYS A 3 2.28 9.02 2.29
N PRO A 4 2.36 10.23 2.86
CA PRO A 4 2.34 10.41 4.31
C PRO A 4 1.04 9.91 4.96
N SER A 5 -0.10 10.17 4.31
CA SER A 5 -1.45 9.94 4.84
C SER A 5 -2.32 9.10 3.90
N ARG A 6 -3.44 8.59 4.44
CA ARG A 6 -4.50 7.95 3.62
C ARG A 6 -5.49 8.98 3.03
N LYS A 7 -5.79 10.03 3.80
CA LYS A 7 -6.78 11.08 3.47
C LYS A 7 -6.09 12.34 2.94
N GLY A 8 -6.88 13.20 2.30
CA GLY A 8 -6.43 14.47 1.71
C GLY A 8 -6.06 14.33 0.23
N GLU A 9 -5.74 15.45 -0.41
CA GLU A 9 -5.42 15.52 -1.84
C GLU A 9 -4.21 14.65 -2.22
N THR A 10 -3.19 14.61 -1.36
CA THR A 10 -1.99 13.79 -1.54
C THR A 10 -2.06 12.45 -0.81
N GLY A 11 -3.21 12.13 -0.22
CA GLY A 11 -3.44 10.87 0.47
C GLY A 11 -3.59 9.69 -0.48
N THR A 12 -3.31 8.47 0.01
CA THR A 12 -3.38 7.27 -0.82
C THR A 12 -4.73 7.07 -1.51
N VAL A 13 -5.85 7.46 -0.88
CA VAL A 13 -7.18 7.28 -1.49
C VAL A 13 -7.31 8.10 -2.78
N ASN A 14 -7.01 9.40 -2.73
CA ASN A 14 -7.13 10.27 -3.90
C ASN A 14 -6.05 9.97 -4.95
N ILE A 15 -4.80 9.76 -4.51
CA ILE A 15 -3.70 9.45 -5.43
C ILE A 15 -3.95 8.12 -6.17
N ASN A 16 -4.42 7.08 -5.49
CA ASN A 16 -4.77 5.82 -6.16
C ASN A 16 -5.89 6.01 -7.17
N ARG A 17 -6.93 6.77 -6.86
CA ARG A 17 -8.00 7.07 -7.83
C ARG A 17 -7.44 7.73 -9.10
N ILE A 18 -6.64 8.80 -8.93
CA ILE A 18 -6.04 9.53 -10.06
C ILE A 18 -5.07 8.62 -10.85
N LEU A 19 -4.28 7.81 -10.17
CA LEU A 19 -3.33 6.91 -10.82
C LEU A 19 -4.05 5.77 -11.55
N GLN A 20 -5.13 5.22 -10.98
CA GLN A 20 -5.96 4.22 -11.66
C GLN A 20 -6.54 4.82 -12.95
N GLU A 21 -7.12 6.01 -12.90
CA GLU A 21 -7.68 6.69 -14.09
C GLU A 21 -6.63 6.92 -15.19
N ARG A 22 -5.38 7.19 -14.83
CA ARG A 22 -4.30 7.47 -15.80
C ARG A 22 -3.58 6.21 -16.30
N LEU A 23 -3.28 5.28 -15.41
CA LEU A 23 -2.46 4.09 -15.69
C LEU A 23 -3.32 2.91 -16.14
N ASN A 24 -4.55 2.82 -15.66
CA ASN A 24 -5.49 1.77 -16.00
C ASN A 24 -6.89 2.34 -16.26
N PRO A 25 -7.11 3.20 -17.28
CA PRO A 25 -8.40 3.85 -17.53
C PRO A 25 -9.54 2.84 -17.78
N HIS A 26 -10.77 3.27 -17.55
CA HIS A 26 -11.97 2.51 -17.89
C HIS A 26 -12.00 2.17 -19.39
N ARG A 27 -12.30 0.91 -19.71
CA ARG A 27 -12.51 0.42 -21.07
C ARG A 27 -13.60 -0.63 -21.05
N ALA A 28 -14.50 -0.62 -22.03
CA ALA A 28 -15.60 -1.58 -22.11
C ALA A 28 -15.15 -3.05 -22.12
N ALA A 29 -13.94 -3.33 -22.59
CA ALA A 29 -13.37 -4.68 -22.62
C ALA A 29 -12.87 -5.18 -21.25
N LYS A 30 -12.74 -4.30 -20.25
CA LYS A 30 -12.24 -4.64 -18.92
C LYS A 30 -13.39 -4.82 -17.95
N LYS A 31 -13.33 -5.88 -17.16
CA LYS A 31 -14.30 -6.10 -16.08
C LYS A 31 -13.89 -5.32 -14.83
N GLU A 32 -14.89 -4.93 -14.06
CA GLU A 32 -14.72 -4.09 -12.86
C GLU A 32 -15.71 -4.50 -11.78
N ILE A 33 -15.29 -4.42 -10.52
CA ILE A 33 -16.14 -4.65 -9.35
C ILE A 33 -16.06 -3.46 -8.40
N THR A 34 -17.21 -3.06 -7.87
CA THR A 34 -17.30 -2.02 -6.84
C THR A 34 -17.32 -2.68 -5.46
N THR A 35 -16.41 -2.28 -4.58
CA THR A 35 -16.31 -2.77 -3.20
C THR A 35 -15.96 -1.63 -2.24
N GLN A 36 -16.69 -1.49 -1.12
CA GLN A 36 -16.44 -0.43 -0.13
C GLN A 36 -16.24 0.99 -0.72
N GLY A 37 -17.01 1.34 -1.77
CA GLY A 37 -16.91 2.65 -2.44
C GLY A 37 -15.66 2.84 -3.31
N ARG A 38 -14.91 1.77 -3.61
CA ARG A 38 -13.79 1.76 -4.58
C ARG A 38 -14.11 0.85 -5.75
N ILE A 39 -13.57 1.17 -6.92
CA ILE A 39 -13.69 0.35 -8.13
C ILE A 39 -12.37 -0.38 -8.33
N LEU A 40 -12.40 -1.70 -8.38
CA LEU A 40 -11.28 -2.55 -8.79
C LEU A 40 -11.52 -3.01 -10.23
N ARG A 41 -10.50 -2.89 -11.07
CA ARG A 41 -10.53 -3.16 -12.51
C ARG A 41 -9.42 -4.13 -12.88
N GLU A 42 -9.67 -4.98 -13.86
CA GLU A 42 -8.62 -5.82 -14.44
C GLU A 42 -7.39 -5.00 -14.88
N GLY A 43 -6.22 -5.46 -14.46
CA GLY A 43 -4.93 -4.77 -14.58
C GLY A 43 -4.58 -3.87 -13.39
N ASP A 44 -5.43 -3.74 -12.37
CA ASP A 44 -5.11 -2.92 -11.21
C ASP A 44 -4.04 -3.53 -10.34
N LYS A 45 -3.12 -2.67 -9.89
CA LYS A 45 -2.19 -3.00 -8.83
C LYS A 45 -2.92 -2.94 -7.49
N VAL A 46 -2.98 -4.06 -6.79
CA VAL A 46 -3.71 -4.23 -5.52
C VAL A 46 -2.81 -4.69 -4.39
N MET A 47 -3.24 -4.45 -3.16
CA MET A 47 -2.58 -4.88 -1.93
C MET A 47 -3.60 -5.55 -1.00
N GLN A 48 -3.23 -6.71 -0.46
CA GLN A 48 -3.98 -7.39 0.59
C GLN A 48 -3.86 -6.63 1.92
N ILE A 49 -4.95 -6.39 2.64
CA ILE A 49 -4.93 -5.59 3.89
C ILE A 49 -5.14 -6.36 5.18
N LYS A 50 -5.45 -7.66 5.09
CA LYS A 50 -5.51 -8.56 6.23
C LYS A 50 -5.02 -9.94 5.81
N ASN A 51 -4.46 -10.69 6.74
CA ASN A 51 -4.09 -12.08 6.45
C ASN A 51 -5.36 -12.88 6.16
N ASN A 52 -5.31 -13.69 5.12
CA ASN A 52 -6.37 -14.63 4.77
C ASN A 52 -5.72 -15.96 4.41
N TYR A 53 -5.89 -16.95 5.27
CA TYR A 53 -5.24 -18.25 5.18
C TYR A 53 -5.96 -19.23 4.25
N ASP A 54 -7.21 -18.93 3.91
CA ASP A 54 -8.09 -19.82 3.13
C ASP A 54 -7.94 -19.61 1.62
N ILE A 55 -7.33 -18.50 1.20
CA ILE A 55 -7.13 -18.20 -0.21
C ILE A 55 -6.07 -19.12 -0.79
N ARG A 56 -6.48 -19.89 -1.80
CA ARG A 56 -5.59 -20.78 -2.56
C ARG A 56 -4.87 -20.02 -3.64
N TRP A 57 -3.60 -20.35 -3.82
CA TRP A 57 -2.79 -19.87 -4.91
C TRP A 57 -2.04 -21.02 -5.58
N HIS A 58 -1.70 -20.81 -6.84
CA HIS A 58 -0.87 -21.73 -7.61
C HIS A 58 0.20 -20.96 -8.39
N THR A 59 1.32 -21.62 -8.58
CA THR A 59 2.39 -21.27 -9.51
C THR A 59 2.42 -22.33 -10.61
N ASP A 60 3.36 -22.28 -11.54
CA ASP A 60 3.49 -23.31 -12.57
C ASP A 60 3.87 -24.69 -11.96
N ASP A 61 4.56 -24.71 -10.81
CA ASP A 61 5.09 -25.95 -10.20
C ASP A 61 4.41 -26.34 -8.87
N LYS A 62 3.78 -25.39 -8.16
CA LYS A 62 3.34 -25.58 -6.78
C LYS A 62 1.99 -24.94 -6.51
N THR A 63 1.22 -25.57 -5.63
CA THR A 63 0.03 -24.97 -5.01
C THR A 63 0.28 -24.66 -3.55
N GLY A 64 -0.36 -23.64 -3.03
CA GLY A 64 -0.34 -23.31 -1.62
C GLY A 64 -1.58 -22.53 -1.20
N GLU A 65 -1.62 -22.19 0.08
CA GLU A 65 -2.72 -21.45 0.69
C GLU A 65 -2.15 -20.27 1.48
N GLY A 66 -2.95 -19.22 1.63
CA GLY A 66 -2.59 -18.04 2.40
C GLY A 66 -2.05 -16.88 1.58
N VAL A 67 -2.64 -15.72 1.81
CA VAL A 67 -2.20 -14.39 1.35
C VAL A 67 -2.10 -13.47 2.56
N PHE A 68 -1.08 -12.62 2.59
CA PHE A 68 -0.71 -11.88 3.79
C PHE A 68 -0.90 -10.38 3.63
N ASN A 69 -1.19 -9.70 4.75
CA ASN A 69 -1.30 -8.25 4.77
C ASN A 69 0.01 -7.60 4.29
N GLY A 70 -0.10 -6.76 3.26
CA GLY A 70 1.03 -6.13 2.61
C GLY A 70 1.48 -6.81 1.32
N ASP A 71 0.97 -8.01 1.00
CA ASP A 71 1.21 -8.64 -0.31
C ASP A 71 0.66 -7.74 -1.42
N ILE A 72 1.49 -7.46 -2.42
CA ILE A 72 1.16 -6.58 -3.56
C ILE A 72 1.09 -7.43 -4.80
N GLY A 73 0.01 -7.30 -5.56
CA GLY A 73 -0.22 -8.06 -6.78
C GLY A 73 -0.92 -7.26 -7.85
N THR A 74 -1.23 -7.94 -8.95
CA THR A 74 -2.01 -7.39 -10.07
C THR A 74 -3.29 -8.19 -10.22
N LEU A 75 -4.44 -7.52 -10.24
CA LEU A 75 -5.73 -8.11 -10.53
C LEU A 75 -5.77 -8.52 -12.00
N LEU A 76 -5.64 -9.81 -12.31
CA LEU A 76 -5.54 -10.31 -13.68
C LEU A 76 -6.90 -10.40 -14.36
N ALA A 77 -7.88 -10.98 -13.67
CA ALA A 77 -9.16 -11.33 -14.24
C ALA A 77 -10.27 -11.29 -13.19
N ILE A 78 -11.47 -10.93 -13.62
CA ILE A 78 -12.70 -11.05 -12.86
C ILE A 78 -13.63 -12.01 -13.61
N ASP A 79 -14.08 -13.08 -12.98
CA ASP A 79 -15.07 -13.99 -13.56
C ASP A 79 -16.38 -13.90 -12.78
N PHE A 80 -17.36 -13.21 -13.36
CA PHE A 80 -18.70 -13.08 -12.78
C PHE A 80 -19.53 -14.36 -12.88
N LYS A 81 -19.21 -15.27 -13.80
CA LYS A 81 -19.95 -16.54 -13.94
C LYS A 81 -19.56 -17.48 -12.79
N ASP A 82 -18.27 -17.56 -12.52
CA ASP A 82 -17.72 -18.43 -11.47
C ASP A 82 -17.67 -17.73 -10.10
N GLY A 83 -17.96 -16.42 -10.06
CA GLY A 83 -17.99 -15.66 -8.81
C GLY A 83 -16.60 -15.48 -8.19
N VAL A 84 -15.55 -15.44 -9.01
CA VAL A 84 -14.15 -15.34 -8.55
C VAL A 84 -13.38 -14.22 -9.25
N MET A 85 -12.25 -13.84 -8.66
CA MET A 85 -11.22 -13.02 -9.31
C MET A 85 -9.84 -13.65 -9.11
N THR A 86 -8.92 -13.38 -10.03
CA THR A 86 -7.54 -13.89 -9.97
C THR A 86 -6.57 -12.74 -9.76
N ILE A 87 -5.73 -12.85 -8.75
CA ILE A 87 -4.66 -11.88 -8.44
C ILE A 87 -3.31 -12.57 -8.59
N LEU A 88 -2.39 -11.92 -9.28
CA LEU A 88 -1.01 -12.36 -9.38
C LEU A 88 -0.15 -11.65 -8.33
N PHE A 89 0.29 -12.37 -7.31
CA PHE A 89 1.27 -11.93 -6.32
C PHE A 89 2.63 -12.52 -6.68
N ASP A 90 3.54 -11.69 -7.21
CA ASP A 90 4.79 -12.14 -7.81
C ASP A 90 4.54 -13.21 -8.91
N ASP A 91 4.79 -14.48 -8.64
CA ASP A 91 4.53 -15.64 -9.50
C ASP A 91 3.27 -16.44 -9.10
N ARG A 92 2.66 -16.13 -7.96
CA ARG A 92 1.54 -16.85 -7.37
C ARG A 92 0.20 -16.30 -7.88
N LYS A 93 -0.55 -17.12 -8.62
CA LYS A 93 -1.94 -16.84 -9.02
C LYS A 93 -2.89 -17.28 -7.92
N ALA A 94 -3.37 -16.30 -7.16
CA ALA A 94 -4.33 -16.49 -6.09
C ALA A 94 -5.76 -16.29 -6.59
N VAL A 95 -6.65 -17.23 -6.25
CA VAL A 95 -8.06 -17.19 -6.66
C VAL A 95 -8.91 -16.77 -5.47
N TYR A 96 -9.65 -15.69 -5.64
CA TYR A 96 -10.45 -15.03 -4.61
C TYR A 96 -11.93 -15.16 -4.96
N PRO A 97 -12.81 -15.50 -4.00
CA PRO A 97 -14.23 -15.19 -4.13
C PRO A 97 -14.44 -13.68 -4.34
N LEU A 98 -15.44 -13.27 -5.13
CA LEU A 98 -15.70 -11.84 -5.36
C LEU A 98 -16.04 -11.06 -4.08
N GLU A 99 -16.65 -11.72 -3.09
CA GLU A 99 -16.91 -11.14 -1.77
C GLU A 99 -15.63 -10.72 -1.02
N SER A 100 -14.51 -11.41 -1.26
CA SER A 100 -13.20 -11.07 -0.70
C SER A 100 -12.56 -9.85 -1.37
N ALA A 101 -13.22 -9.19 -2.34
CA ALA A 101 -12.77 -7.92 -2.92
C ALA A 101 -12.54 -6.84 -1.85
N MET A 102 -13.31 -6.88 -0.77
CA MET A 102 -13.22 -5.92 0.33
C MET A 102 -11.89 -5.99 1.12
N GLU A 103 -11.13 -7.07 0.92
CA GLU A 103 -9.81 -7.29 1.54
C GLU A 103 -8.66 -6.70 0.72
N LEU A 104 -8.98 -6.05 -0.40
CA LEU A 104 -8.03 -5.49 -1.34
C LEU A 104 -8.15 -3.97 -1.38
N GLU A 105 -7.00 -3.31 -1.55
CA GLU A 105 -6.94 -1.89 -1.87
C GLU A 105 -5.99 -1.64 -3.03
N HIS A 106 -6.17 -0.51 -3.72
CA HIS A 106 -5.20 -0.04 -4.71
C HIS A 106 -3.81 0.15 -4.11
N ALA A 107 -2.80 -0.26 -4.88
CA ALA A 107 -1.39 -0.24 -4.48
C ALA A 107 -0.50 0.56 -5.45
N TYR A 108 -1.08 1.46 -6.25
CA TYR A 108 -0.31 2.46 -7.02
C TYR A 108 0.40 3.45 -6.06
N ALA A 109 -0.29 3.80 -4.98
CA ALA A 109 0.23 4.57 -3.87
C ALA A 109 -0.12 3.88 -2.54
N VAL A 110 0.88 3.75 -1.68
CA VAL A 110 0.73 3.17 -0.33
C VAL A 110 1.24 4.15 0.70
N THR A 111 0.83 3.99 1.96
CA THR A 111 1.38 4.85 3.01
C THR A 111 2.79 4.43 3.36
N VAL A 112 3.60 5.36 3.86
CA VAL A 112 4.96 5.04 4.38
C VAL A 112 4.88 3.90 5.41
N HIS A 113 3.89 3.91 6.29
CA HIS A 113 3.68 2.85 7.29
C HIS A 113 3.39 1.48 6.65
N LYS A 114 2.54 1.41 5.63
CA LYS A 114 2.24 0.15 4.90
C LYS A 114 3.39 -0.32 4.01
N SER A 115 4.41 0.51 3.80
CA SER A 115 5.61 0.13 3.05
C SER A 115 6.70 -0.53 3.90
N GLN A 116 6.47 -0.70 5.21
CA GLN A 116 7.45 -1.31 6.11
C GLN A 116 7.81 -2.73 5.65
N GLY A 117 9.12 -3.00 5.51
CA GLY A 117 9.65 -4.25 5.00
C GLY A 117 9.83 -4.30 3.47
N ASN A 118 9.19 -3.39 2.73
CA ASN A 118 9.33 -3.30 1.27
C ASN A 118 10.39 -2.26 0.88
N GLU A 119 11.05 -2.45 -0.26
CA GLU A 119 11.97 -1.46 -0.84
C GLU A 119 11.69 -1.32 -2.34
N PHE A 120 11.88 -0.11 -2.87
CA PHE A 120 11.56 0.23 -4.26
C PHE A 120 12.75 0.90 -4.94
N ASN A 121 12.98 0.60 -6.22
CA ASN A 121 14.04 1.25 -6.99
C ASN A 121 13.89 2.78 -7.03
N CYS A 122 12.63 3.24 -7.16
CA CYS A 122 12.27 4.65 -7.13
C CYS A 122 11.08 4.88 -6.19
N VAL A 123 11.21 5.86 -5.31
CA VAL A 123 10.13 6.35 -4.45
C VAL A 123 9.82 7.79 -4.82
N ILE A 124 8.53 8.06 -5.03
CA ILE A 124 7.99 9.42 -5.16
C ILE A 124 7.10 9.67 -3.94
N MET A 125 7.41 10.71 -3.17
CA MET A 125 6.68 11.11 -1.97
C MET A 125 6.14 12.54 -2.11
N PRO A 126 4.82 12.74 -2.04
CA PRO A 126 4.26 14.08 -1.94
C PRO A 126 4.42 14.63 -0.52
N VAL A 127 5.01 15.82 -0.42
CA VAL A 127 5.21 16.58 0.83
C VAL A 127 4.60 17.97 0.63
N PHE A 128 3.28 18.00 0.46
CA PHE A 128 2.47 19.21 0.39
C PHE A 128 1.44 19.18 1.53
N ASN A 129 1.36 20.25 2.31
CA ASN A 129 0.34 20.42 3.37
C ASN A 129 0.22 19.18 4.27
N VAL A 130 1.35 18.52 4.58
CA VAL A 130 1.36 17.34 5.44
C VAL A 130 0.83 17.75 6.81
N ILE A 131 -0.23 17.07 7.28
CA ILE A 131 -0.82 17.33 8.59
C ILE A 131 0.25 17.27 9.67
N GLU A 132 0.17 18.16 10.64
CA GLU A 132 1.24 18.35 11.65
C GLU A 132 1.60 17.04 12.37
N GLN A 133 0.59 16.22 12.66
CA GLN A 133 0.73 14.90 13.30
C GLN A 133 1.59 13.90 12.50
N LEU A 134 1.69 14.07 11.18
CA LEU A 134 2.50 13.25 10.28
C LEU A 134 3.76 13.98 9.79
N SER A 135 3.93 15.25 10.17
CA SER A 135 5.06 16.09 9.75
C SER A 135 6.27 15.92 10.67
N TYR A 136 6.78 14.69 10.84
CA TYR A 136 7.91 14.38 11.73
C TYR A 136 9.06 13.64 11.04
N ARG A 137 10.27 13.79 11.59
CA ARG A 137 11.53 13.32 10.98
C ARG A 137 11.53 11.84 10.65
N ASN A 138 11.05 11.00 11.56
CA ASN A 138 11.08 9.54 11.39
C ASN A 138 10.21 9.06 10.22
N LEU A 139 9.10 9.75 9.91
CA LEU A 139 8.28 9.40 8.75
C LEU A 139 9.05 9.66 7.45
N LEU A 140 9.68 10.83 7.35
CA LEU A 140 10.50 11.19 6.19
C LEU A 140 11.70 10.25 6.05
N TYR A 141 12.42 10.00 7.15
CA TYR A 141 13.54 9.06 7.18
C TYR A 141 13.11 7.67 6.70
N THR A 142 11.97 7.18 7.18
CA THR A 142 11.43 5.88 6.73
C THR A 142 11.10 5.92 5.25
N ALA A 143 10.51 6.98 4.71
CA ALA A 143 10.23 7.06 3.27
C ALA A 143 11.52 7.07 2.43
N VAL A 144 12.57 7.76 2.90
CA VAL A 144 13.88 7.83 2.24
C VAL A 144 14.55 6.46 2.21
N THR A 145 14.56 5.72 3.32
CA THR A 145 15.19 4.39 3.36
C THR A 145 14.44 3.32 2.56
N ARG A 146 13.22 3.61 2.07
CA ARG A 146 12.49 2.71 1.15
C ARG A 146 12.94 2.86 -0.30
N ALA A 147 13.71 3.91 -0.63
CA ALA A 147 14.24 4.13 -1.97
C ALA A 147 15.62 3.50 -2.13
N LYS A 148 15.77 2.52 -3.02
CA LYS A 148 17.06 1.87 -3.30
C LYS A 148 17.99 2.75 -4.13
N SER A 149 17.45 3.49 -5.10
CA SER A 149 18.26 4.20 -6.09
C SER A 149 17.84 5.66 -6.28
N LEU A 150 16.53 5.96 -6.22
CA LEU A 150 16.03 7.30 -6.47
C LEU A 150 14.90 7.68 -5.51
N MET A 151 15.05 8.84 -4.86
CA MET A 151 14.02 9.47 -4.05
C MET A 151 13.62 10.81 -4.69
N ILE A 152 12.33 10.94 -5.01
CA ILE A 152 11.75 12.18 -5.52
C ILE A 152 10.77 12.71 -4.47
N ILE A 153 11.05 13.91 -3.96
CA ILE A 153 10.13 14.62 -3.06
C ILE A 153 9.42 15.70 -3.88
N ALA A 154 8.11 15.55 -4.02
CA ALA A 154 7.27 16.58 -4.65
C ALA A 154 6.64 17.41 -3.53
N GLY A 155 7.14 18.62 -3.29
CA GLY A 155 6.73 19.44 -2.15
C GLY A 155 7.41 20.79 -2.09
N ARG A 156 7.12 21.57 -1.04
CA ARG A 156 7.87 22.81 -0.74
C ARG A 156 9.07 22.48 0.14
N GLY A 157 10.21 23.12 -0.12
CA GLY A 157 11.42 22.96 0.71
C GLY A 157 11.18 23.31 2.18
N SER A 158 10.28 24.26 2.47
CA SER A 158 9.85 24.60 3.82
C SER A 158 9.12 23.46 4.54
N ASP A 159 8.30 22.68 3.83
CA ASP A 159 7.57 21.55 4.41
C ASP A 159 8.53 20.41 4.76
N VAL A 160 9.50 20.16 3.87
CA VAL A 160 10.58 19.19 4.12
C VAL A 160 11.42 19.62 5.32
N LYS A 161 11.84 20.89 5.38
CA LYS A 161 12.61 21.44 6.50
C LYS A 161 11.84 21.28 7.82
N ARG A 162 10.53 21.60 7.84
CA ARG A 162 9.68 21.39 9.02
C ARG A 162 9.65 19.93 9.48
N MET A 163 9.56 18.97 8.56
CA MET A 163 9.63 17.55 8.91
C MET A 163 10.99 17.16 9.50
N ILE A 164 12.09 17.68 8.94
CA ILE A 164 13.46 17.44 9.43
C ILE A 164 13.63 18.02 10.83
N ASP A 165 13.18 19.25 11.07
CA ASP A 165 13.35 19.93 12.35
C ASP A 165 12.47 19.31 13.46
N ASN A 166 11.34 18.69 13.09
CA ASN A 166 10.45 18.02 14.00
C ASN A 166 10.98 16.63 14.46
N ASN A 167 11.91 16.66 15.41
CA ASN A 167 12.46 15.48 16.09
C ASN A 167 11.58 15.01 17.27
N LYS A 168 10.25 15.09 17.15
CA LYS A 168 9.36 14.66 18.23
C LYS A 168 9.60 13.18 18.53
N LYS A 169 10.29 12.92 19.64
CA LYS A 169 10.42 11.57 20.20
C LYS A 169 9.05 11.19 20.74
N THR A 170 8.34 10.29 20.06
CA THR A 170 7.17 9.65 20.64
C THR A 170 7.64 8.93 21.91
N ARG A 171 7.33 9.49 23.08
CA ARG A 171 7.65 8.84 24.35
C ARG A 171 6.80 7.57 24.42
N ARG A 172 7.45 6.42 24.26
CA ARG A 172 6.83 5.12 24.47
C ARG A 172 7.05 4.73 25.93
N PHE A 173 6.03 4.87 26.75
CA PHE A 173 6.06 4.35 28.11
C PHE A 173 6.04 2.82 28.03
N SER A 174 7.09 2.19 28.55
CA SER A 174 7.23 0.74 28.59
C SER A 174 8.02 0.36 29.83
N ALA A 175 7.51 -0.62 30.58
CA ALA A 175 8.20 -1.19 31.74
C ALA A 175 9.31 -2.17 31.35
N LEU A 176 9.56 -2.40 30.06
CA LEU A 176 10.54 -3.38 29.60
C LEU A 176 11.94 -3.13 30.18
N ARG A 177 12.36 -1.86 30.26
CA ARG A 177 13.65 -1.51 30.86
C ARG A 177 13.73 -1.91 32.32
N TYR A 178 12.68 -1.59 33.08
CA TYR A 178 12.58 -1.93 34.50
C TYR A 178 12.60 -3.45 34.70
N LEU A 179 11.84 -4.19 33.88
CA LEU A 179 11.79 -5.66 33.94
C LEU A 179 13.11 -6.36 33.55
N LEU A 180 13.97 -5.71 32.76
CA LEU A 180 15.30 -6.23 32.38
C LEU A 180 16.39 -5.86 33.40
N GLU A 181 16.13 -4.92 34.31
CA GLU A 181 17.06 -4.46 35.34
C GLU A 181 16.83 -5.16 36.70
N ASP A 182 15.71 -5.91 36.86
CA ASP A 182 15.31 -6.66 38.06
C ASP A 182 15.69 -8.18 38.01
N GLU A 183 16.56 -8.60 37.08
CA GLU A 183 17.28 -9.91 37.10
C GLU A 183 18.76 -9.72 37.46
#